data_AF-A0A0A1WY39-F1
#
_entry.id   AF-A0A0A1WY39-F1
#
_cell.length_a   1.000
_cell.length_b   1.000
_cell.length_c   1.000
_cell.angle_alpha   90.00
_cell.angle_beta   90.00
_cell.angle_gamma   90.00
#
_symmetry.space_group_name_H-M   'P 1'
#
loop_
_entity.id
_entity.type
_entity.pdbx_description
1 polymer ?
#
loop_
_entity_poly.entity_id
_entity_poly.type
_entity_poly.pdbx_seq_one_letter_code
_entity_poly.pdbx_strand_id
1 'polypeptide(L)'
;MISEDSNGRLKNQTVVKTATDLQRLKLQKLMMNPNKPIVIPEIHKEKGYNQTAPTFVRNVMGSSAGAGSGEFHVYRHLRRKEYSRQKNIQAMSIKEQQDLEFKRKLEQNQIIAQERTAKKRAKRLKKKERAAKSFVNKFVGNKMDLDEK
;
A
#
# COMPACT_ATOMS: atom_id res chain seq x y z
N MET A 1 4.51 3.98 43.16
CA MET A 1 3.72 2.84 43.67
C MET A 1 4.12 1.60 42.88
N ILE A 2 4.80 0.66 43.53
CA ILE A 2 5.28 -0.58 42.91
C ILE A 2 4.09 -1.54 42.86
N SER A 3 3.77 -2.07 41.67
CA SER A 3 2.70 -3.06 41.49
C SER A 3 3.32 -4.45 41.41
N GLU A 4 2.91 -5.35 42.30
CA GLU A 4 3.39 -6.74 42.36
C GLU A 4 2.56 -7.64 41.42
N ASP A 5 3.24 -8.58 40.75
CA ASP A 5 2.59 -9.67 40.01
C ASP A 5 2.42 -10.91 40.89
N SER A 6 1.52 -11.82 40.50
CA SER A 6 1.12 -13.06 41.21
C SER A 6 2.23 -14.06 41.53
N ASN A 7 3.49 -13.78 41.15
CA ASN A 7 4.68 -14.58 41.44
C ASN A 7 5.70 -13.82 42.33
N GLY A 8 5.31 -12.74 43.00
CA GLY A 8 6.12 -12.06 44.03
C GLY A 8 7.40 -11.40 43.51
N ARG A 9 7.47 -11.04 42.21
CA ARG A 9 8.62 -10.33 41.63
C ARG A 9 8.31 -8.84 41.47
N LEU A 10 9.19 -8.00 42.02
CA LEU A 10 9.16 -6.54 41.87
C LEU A 10 9.24 -6.15 40.39
N LYS A 11 8.21 -5.46 39.88
CA LYS A 11 8.22 -4.88 38.53
C LYS A 11 9.06 -3.60 38.52
N ASN A 12 10.34 -3.73 38.17
CA ASN A 12 11.17 -2.58 37.86
C ASN A 12 10.71 -1.98 36.52
N GLN A 13 10.33 -0.70 36.53
CA GLN A 13 9.88 0.00 35.33
C GLN A 13 11.08 0.25 34.42
N THR A 14 11.30 -0.66 33.47
CA THR A 14 12.41 -0.59 32.52
C THR A 14 12.18 0.57 31.55
N VAL A 15 13.00 1.62 31.69
CA VAL A 15 13.01 2.77 30.75
C VAL A 15 13.62 2.31 29.43
N VAL A 16 12.88 2.52 28.33
CA VAL A 16 13.34 2.23 26.97
C VAL A 16 14.41 3.25 26.58
N LYS A 17 15.62 2.80 26.24
CA LYS A 17 16.72 3.68 25.77
C LYS A 17 17.00 3.49 24.29
N THR A 18 16.86 2.26 23.78
CA THR A 18 17.14 1.91 22.38
C THR A 18 15.93 1.24 21.71
N ALA A 19 15.85 1.27 20.37
CA ALA A 19 14.79 0.61 19.61
C ALA A 19 14.70 -0.91 19.89
N THR A 20 15.84 -1.54 20.18
CA THR A 20 15.95 -2.95 20.60
C THR A 20 15.27 -3.20 21.95
N ASP A 21 15.37 -2.28 22.90
CA ASP A 21 14.71 -2.40 24.21
C ASP A 21 13.19 -2.37 24.05
N LEU A 22 12.67 -1.52 23.16
CA LEU A 22 11.24 -1.44 22.85
C LEU A 22 10.73 -2.78 22.28
N GLN A 23 11.48 -3.35 21.33
CA GLN A 23 11.17 -4.66 20.75
C GLN A 23 11.23 -5.76 21.81
N ARG A 24 12.26 -5.75 22.67
CA ARG A 24 12.42 -6.69 23.78
C ARG A 24 11.20 -6.68 24.71
N LEU A 25 10.71 -5.49 25.10
CA LEU A 25 9.53 -5.36 25.95
C LEU A 25 8.26 -5.86 25.27
N LYS A 26 8.08 -5.56 23.97
CA LYS A 26 6.95 -6.09 23.18
C LYS A 26 7.00 -7.62 23.10
N LEU A 27 8.16 -8.19 22.83
CA LEU A 27 8.37 -9.63 22.79
C LEU A 27 8.10 -10.27 24.15
N GLN A 28 8.66 -9.72 25.23
CA GLN A 28 8.41 -10.21 26.57
C GLN A 28 6.91 -10.23 26.87
N LYS A 29 6.19 -9.14 26.57
CA LYS A 29 4.73 -9.05 26.75
C LYS A 29 3.96 -10.11 25.94
N LEU A 30 4.38 -10.39 24.72
CA LEU A 30 3.78 -11.44 23.89
C LEU A 30 4.08 -12.85 24.44
N MET A 31 5.31 -13.08 24.91
CA MET A 31 5.74 -14.38 25.45
C MET A 31 5.20 -14.68 26.85
N MET A 32 4.73 -13.68 27.62
CA MET A 32 4.04 -13.93 28.89
C MET A 32 2.80 -14.81 28.72
N ASN A 33 2.13 -14.77 27.56
CA ASN A 33 0.92 -15.54 27.27
C ASN A 33 0.98 -16.14 25.86
N PRO A 34 1.74 -17.24 25.65
CA PRO A 34 1.97 -17.81 24.32
C PRO A 34 0.70 -18.41 23.70
N ASN A 35 -0.25 -18.86 24.53
CA ASN A 35 -1.50 -19.48 24.06
C ASN A 35 -2.56 -18.47 23.61
N LYS A 36 -2.35 -17.16 23.82
CA LYS A 36 -3.32 -16.12 23.42
C LYS A 36 -3.14 -15.80 21.93
N PRO A 37 -4.18 -15.96 21.09
CA PRO A 37 -4.08 -15.60 19.69
C PRO A 37 -3.85 -14.10 19.54
N ILE A 38 -2.88 -13.73 18.70
CA ILE A 38 -2.56 -12.33 18.38
C ILE A 38 -3.40 -11.93 17.17
N VAL A 39 -4.26 -10.92 17.33
CA VAL A 39 -5.02 -10.33 16.22
C VAL A 39 -4.14 -9.28 15.54
N ILE A 40 -3.66 -9.59 14.34
CA ILE A 40 -3.02 -8.59 13.48
C ILE A 40 -4.13 -7.71 12.92
N PRO A 41 -4.05 -6.37 13.08
CA PRO A 41 -5.07 -5.49 12.55
C PRO A 41 -5.14 -5.62 11.02
N GLU A 42 -6.35 -5.84 10.51
CA GLU A 42 -6.60 -5.80 9.08
C GLU A 42 -6.41 -4.38 8.53
N ILE A 43 -6.06 -4.28 7.24
CA ILE A 43 -5.96 -3.00 6.55
C ILE A 43 -7.32 -2.30 6.64
N HIS A 44 -7.33 -1.07 7.15
CA HIS A 44 -8.54 -0.28 7.27
C HIS A 44 -9.17 -0.05 5.89
N LYS A 45 -10.37 -0.59 5.70
CA LYS A 45 -11.19 -0.30 4.51
C LYS A 45 -11.82 1.07 4.67
N GLU A 46 -11.74 1.90 3.63
CA GLU A 46 -12.47 3.16 3.60
C GLU A 46 -13.98 2.85 3.70
N LYS A 47 -14.66 3.45 4.68
CA LYS A 47 -16.09 3.21 4.90
C LYS A 47 -16.87 3.76 3.70
N GLY A 48 -17.66 2.91 3.05
CA GLY A 48 -18.51 3.33 1.94
C GLY A 48 -19.54 4.36 2.40
N TYR A 49 -19.59 5.50 1.71
CA TYR A 49 -20.50 6.60 2.06
C TYR A 49 -21.99 6.19 2.01
N ASN A 50 -22.33 5.23 1.13
CA ASN A 50 -23.68 4.67 1.01
C ASN A 50 -24.10 3.79 2.19
N GLN A 51 -23.15 3.31 3.01
CA GLN A 51 -23.46 2.41 4.13
C GLN A 51 -24.03 3.15 5.35
N THR A 52 -23.96 4.48 5.37
CA THR A 52 -24.42 5.29 6.51
C THR A 52 -25.90 5.67 6.40
N ALA A 53 -26.49 5.55 5.20
CA ALA A 53 -27.91 5.84 5.00
C ALA A 53 -28.75 4.63 5.43
N PRO A 54 -29.68 4.78 6.40
CA PRO A 54 -30.60 3.71 6.75
C PRO A 54 -31.56 3.42 5.59
N THR A 55 -31.88 2.14 5.38
CA THR A 55 -32.79 1.70 4.30
C THR A 55 -34.23 2.14 4.53
N PHE A 56 -34.69 2.10 5.78
CA PHE A 56 -36.03 2.49 6.17
C PHE A 56 -36.00 3.52 7.29
N VAL A 57 -36.70 4.63 7.11
CA VAL A 57 -36.96 5.62 8.15
C VAL A 57 -38.33 5.30 8.74
N ARG A 58 -38.37 4.96 10.04
CA ARG A 58 -39.60 4.53 10.72
C ARG A 58 -40.48 5.69 11.18
N ASN A 59 -39.90 6.88 11.37
CA ASN A 59 -40.55 8.02 12.03
C ASN A 59 -40.89 9.11 11.02
N VAL A 60 -41.47 8.74 9.88
CA VAL A 60 -41.87 9.70 8.84
C VAL A 60 -43.26 10.23 9.18
N MET A 61 -43.36 11.55 9.35
CA MET A 61 -44.64 12.23 9.52
C MET A 61 -45.33 12.39 8.15
N GLY A 62 -46.67 12.45 8.12
CA GLY A 62 -47.43 12.53 6.87
C GLY A 62 -47.06 13.74 6.00
N SER A 63 -47.18 13.61 4.68
CA SER A 63 -46.70 14.61 3.70
C SER A 63 -47.35 15.99 3.82
N SER A 64 -48.56 16.06 4.37
CA SER A 64 -49.30 17.31 4.62
C SER A 64 -49.19 17.83 6.05
N ALA A 65 -48.41 17.17 6.90
CA ALA A 65 -48.23 17.60 8.28
C ALA A 65 -47.36 18.87 8.36
N GLY A 66 -47.65 19.75 9.33
CA GLY A 66 -46.91 20.99 9.55
C GLY A 66 -45.48 20.76 10.07
N ALA A 67 -44.67 21.82 10.12
CA ALA A 67 -43.32 21.74 10.65
C ALA A 67 -43.33 21.49 12.18
N GLY A 68 -42.81 20.34 12.60
CA GLY A 68 -42.61 20.02 14.01
C GLY A 68 -41.37 20.70 14.61
N SER A 69 -41.31 20.81 15.94
CA SER A 69 -40.17 21.43 16.66
C SER A 69 -38.83 20.71 16.42
N GLY A 70 -38.86 19.40 16.12
CA GLY A 70 -37.67 18.60 15.82
C GLY A 70 -37.20 18.66 14.36
N GLU A 71 -38.01 19.17 13.44
CA GLU A 71 -37.74 19.08 11.99
C GLU A 71 -36.48 19.86 11.59
N PHE A 72 -36.22 20.99 12.26
CA PHE A 72 -34.99 21.76 12.06
C PHE A 72 -33.73 20.94 12.35
N HIS A 73 -33.75 20.14 13.43
CA HIS A 73 -32.61 19.30 13.77
C HIS A 73 -32.44 18.13 12.81
N VAL A 74 -33.54 17.55 12.32
CA VAL A 74 -33.51 16.53 11.26
C VAL A 74 -32.81 17.09 10.02
N TYR A 75 -33.25 18.24 9.51
CA TYR A 75 -32.60 18.91 8.37
C TYR A 75 -31.12 19.21 8.63
N ARG A 76 -30.79 19.77 9.82
CA ARG A 76 -29.40 20.07 10.21
C ARG A 76 -28.51 18.82 10.14
N HIS A 77 -28.99 17.68 10.64
CA HIS A 77 -28.24 16.42 10.61
C HIS A 77 -28.13 15.84 9.20
N LEU A 78 -29.22 15.88 8.41
CA LEU A 78 -29.24 15.42 7.03
C LEU A 78 -28.28 16.23 6.15
N ARG A 79 -28.31 17.56 6.26
CA ARG A 79 -27.43 18.46 5.50
C ARG A 79 -25.95 18.20 5.80
N ARG A 80 -25.57 17.99 7.06
CA ARG A 80 -24.19 17.64 7.42
C ARG A 80 -23.76 16.30 6.84
N LYS A 81 -24.63 15.29 6.90
CA LYS A 81 -24.37 13.97 6.30
C LYS A 81 -24.16 14.11 4.80
N GLU A 82 -25.01 14.90 4.13
CA GLU A 82 -24.94 15.12 2.69
C GLU A 82 -23.69 15.90 2.27
N TYR A 83 -23.31 16.96 2.99
CA TYR A 83 -22.07 17.69 2.72
C TYR A 83 -20.83 16.82 2.92
N SER A 84 -20.82 16.00 3.96
CA SER A 84 -19.73 15.05 4.19
C SER A 84 -19.66 14.03 3.05
N ARG A 85 -20.81 13.54 2.58
CA ARG A 85 -20.91 12.63 1.43
C ARG A 85 -20.35 13.26 0.16
N GLN A 86 -20.81 14.45 -0.20
CA GLN A 86 -20.36 15.17 -1.40
C GLN A 86 -18.86 15.47 -1.36
N LYS A 87 -18.34 15.96 -0.22
CA LYS A 87 -16.92 16.24 -0.03
C LYS A 87 -16.06 14.99 -0.23
N ASN A 88 -16.49 13.86 0.32
CA ASN A 88 -15.75 12.61 0.20
C ASN A 88 -15.77 12.08 -1.24
N ILE A 89 -16.90 12.15 -1.94
CA ILE A 89 -17.00 11.75 -3.35
C ILE A 89 -16.06 12.59 -4.22
N GLN A 90 -16.06 13.91 -4.01
CA GLN A 90 -15.15 14.81 -4.75
C GLN A 90 -13.68 14.49 -4.44
N ALA A 91 -13.32 14.29 -3.17
CA ALA A 91 -11.96 13.94 -2.77
C ALA A 91 -11.50 12.59 -3.34
N MET A 92 -12.37 11.57 -3.34
CA MET A 92 -12.08 10.26 -3.94
C MET A 92 -11.87 10.37 -5.45
N SER A 93 -12.73 11.11 -6.15
CA SER A 93 -12.61 11.34 -7.60
C SER A 93 -11.28 12.01 -7.96
N ILE A 94 -10.89 13.05 -7.22
CA ILE A 94 -9.61 13.75 -7.42
C ILE A 94 -8.44 12.79 -7.17
N LYS A 95 -8.47 12.03 -6.08
CA LYS A 95 -7.43 11.04 -5.75
C LYS A 95 -7.30 9.97 -6.83
N GLU A 96 -8.41 9.44 -7.32
CA GLU A 96 -8.42 8.42 -8.38
C GLU A 96 -7.82 8.94 -9.69
N GLN A 97 -8.17 10.18 -10.08
CA GLN A 97 -7.58 10.84 -11.25
C GLN A 97 -6.06 10.99 -11.10
N GLN A 98 -5.60 11.48 -9.95
CA GLN A 98 -4.17 11.65 -9.65
C GLN A 98 -3.42 10.30 -9.65
N ASP A 99 -3.99 9.26 -9.05
CA ASP A 99 -3.40 7.93 -9.01
C ASP A 99 -3.28 7.33 -10.41
N LEU A 100 -4.29 7.55 -11.26
CA LEU A 100 -4.31 7.09 -12.65
C LEU A 100 -3.29 7.84 -13.51
N GLU A 101 -3.18 9.16 -13.37
CA GLU A 101 -2.13 9.95 -14.02
C GLU A 101 -0.72 9.52 -13.58
N PHE A 102 -0.54 9.28 -12.29
CA PHE A 102 0.72 8.82 -11.73
C PHE A 102 1.12 7.45 -12.28
N LYS A 103 0.19 6.49 -12.32
CA LYS A 103 0.42 5.17 -12.90
C LYS A 103 0.80 5.25 -14.38
N ARG A 104 0.06 6.04 -15.17
CA ARG A 104 0.38 6.28 -16.59
C ARG A 104 1.80 6.82 -16.76
N LYS A 105 2.19 7.79 -15.94
CA LYS A 105 3.54 8.37 -15.98
C LYS A 105 4.62 7.35 -15.62
N LEU A 106 4.38 6.51 -14.62
CA LEU A 106 5.29 5.43 -14.26
C LEU A 106 5.47 4.43 -15.40
N GLU A 107 4.38 3.98 -16.02
CA GLU A 107 4.42 3.04 -17.16
C GLU A 107 5.18 3.64 -18.35
N GLN A 108 4.89 4.88 -18.71
CA GLN A 108 5.61 5.59 -19.78
C GLN A 108 7.11 5.67 -19.49
N ASN A 109 7.49 6.02 -18.27
CA ASN A 109 8.90 6.08 -17.87
C ASN A 109 9.58 4.70 -17.95
N GLN A 110 8.87 3.64 -17.55
CA GLN A 110 9.37 2.27 -17.67
C GLN A 110 9.57 1.87 -19.12
N ILE A 111 8.61 2.16 -20.01
CA ILE A 111 8.71 1.87 -21.45
C ILE A 111 9.92 2.61 -22.04
N ILE A 112 10.05 3.91 -21.80
CA ILE A 112 11.18 4.72 -22.32
C ILE A 112 12.52 4.18 -21.81
N ALA A 113 12.60 3.78 -20.53
CA ALA A 113 13.81 3.19 -19.96
C ALA A 113 14.14 1.82 -20.60
N GLN A 114 13.12 0.99 -20.84
CA GLN A 114 13.26 -0.31 -21.49
C GLN A 114 13.69 -0.15 -22.95
N GLU A 115 13.09 0.76 -23.72
CA GLU A 115 13.47 1.05 -25.10
C GLU A 115 14.93 1.51 -25.21
N ARG A 116 15.33 2.46 -24.35
CA ARG A 116 16.73 2.92 -24.28
C ARG A 116 17.68 1.77 -23.95
N THR A 117 17.30 0.90 -23.01
CA THR A 117 18.09 -0.25 -22.59
C THR A 117 18.16 -1.31 -23.69
N ALA A 118 17.05 -1.61 -24.36
CA ALA A 118 16.95 -2.56 -25.47
C ALA A 118 17.79 -2.11 -26.66
N LYS A 119 17.72 -0.83 -27.04
CA LYS A 119 18.57 -0.25 -28.11
C LYS A 119 20.06 -0.40 -27.78
N LYS A 120 20.48 -0.12 -26.54
CA LYS A 120 21.88 -0.30 -26.11
C LYS A 120 22.27 -1.79 -26.03
N ARG A 121 21.35 -2.68 -25.62
CA ARG A 121 21.57 -4.13 -25.56
C ARG A 121 21.74 -4.72 -26.97
N ALA A 122 20.89 -4.35 -27.92
CA ALA A 122 20.99 -4.78 -29.32
C ALA A 122 22.33 -4.39 -29.96
N LYS A 123 22.81 -3.16 -29.71
CA LYS A 123 24.15 -2.72 -30.17
C LYS A 123 25.28 -3.59 -29.59
N ARG A 124 25.20 -3.94 -28.30
CA ARG A 124 26.20 -4.80 -27.64
C ARG A 124 26.17 -6.24 -28.16
N LEU A 125 24.98 -6.81 -28.37
CA LEU A 125 24.82 -8.15 -28.96
C LEU A 125 25.41 -8.22 -30.37
N LYS A 126 25.08 -7.24 -31.23
CA LYS A 126 25.67 -7.17 -32.59
C LYS A 126 27.19 -7.04 -32.56
N LYS A 127 27.76 -6.29 -31.60
CA LYS A 127 29.23 -6.21 -31.42
C LYS A 127 29.80 -7.56 -30.95
N LYS A 128 29.14 -8.24 -30.02
CA LYS A 128 29.54 -9.56 -29.52
C LYS A 128 29.51 -10.61 -30.63
N GLU A 129 28.46 -10.64 -31.45
CA GLU A 129 28.35 -11.53 -32.61
C GLU A 129 29.45 -11.27 -33.64
N ARG A 130 29.75 -10.00 -33.95
CA ARG A 130 30.87 -9.66 -34.85
C ARG A 130 32.21 -10.13 -34.29
N ALA A 131 32.46 -9.92 -33.00
CA ALA A 131 33.69 -10.38 -32.33
C ALA A 131 33.79 -11.91 -32.32
N ALA A 132 32.68 -12.61 -32.03
CA ALA A 132 32.63 -14.07 -32.07
C ALA A 132 32.90 -14.61 -33.48
N LYS A 133 32.29 -14.03 -34.53
CA LYS A 133 32.56 -14.39 -35.93
C LYS A 133 34.02 -14.14 -36.31
N SER A 134 34.61 -13.01 -35.90
CA SER A 134 36.03 -12.75 -36.16
C SER A 134 36.96 -13.72 -35.41
N PHE A 135 36.58 -14.14 -34.20
CA PHE A 135 37.34 -15.13 -33.44
C PHE A 135 37.28 -16.50 -34.12
N VAL A 136 36.08 -16.95 -34.52
CA VAL A 136 35.90 -18.21 -35.26
C VAL A 136 36.66 -18.19 -36.58
N ASN A 137 36.57 -17.12 -37.38
CA ASN A 137 37.31 -17.02 -38.64
C ASN A 137 38.84 -17.05 -38.43
N LYS A 138 39.37 -16.40 -37.38
CA LYS A 138 40.80 -16.51 -37.03
C LYS A 138 41.18 -17.94 -36.62
N PHE A 139 40.33 -18.61 -35.86
CA PHE A 139 40.58 -19.98 -35.41
C PHE A 139 40.52 -21.00 -36.56
N VAL A 140 39.58 -20.82 -37.50
CA VAL A 140 39.47 -21.67 -38.70
C VAL A 140 40.62 -21.39 -39.68
N GLY A 141 41.00 -20.13 -39.90
CA GLY A 141 42.15 -19.78 -40.74
C GLY A 141 43.45 -20.40 -40.23
N ASN A 142 43.74 -20.26 -38.93
CA ASN A 142 44.90 -20.91 -38.33
C ASN A 142 44.87 -22.44 -38.37
N LYS A 143 43.69 -23.08 -38.45
CA LYS A 143 43.57 -24.54 -38.55
C LYS A 143 43.85 -25.04 -39.97
N MET A 144 43.32 -24.34 -40.99
CA MET A 144 43.58 -24.68 -42.39
C MET A 144 45.08 -24.53 -42.74
N ASP A 145 45.75 -23.52 -42.20
CA ASP A 145 47.19 -23.32 -42.40
C ASP A 145 48.08 -24.36 -41.69
N LEU A 146 47.53 -25.10 -40.71
CA LEU A 146 48.22 -26.17 -39.98
C LEU A 146 48.06 -27.55 -40.64
N ASP A 147 47.02 -27.74 -41.46
CA ASP A 147 46.76 -29.00 -42.18
C ASP A 147 47.40 -29.02 -43.60
N GLU A 148 47.95 -27.90 -44.08
CA GLU A 148 48.64 -27.77 -45.38
C GLU A 148 50.18 -27.94 -45.32
N LYS A 149 50.76 -28.40 -44.20
CA LYS A 149 52.18 -28.75 -44.06
C LYS A 149 52.36 -30.18 -43.60
#